data_AF-A0AA88SHW6-F1
#
_entry.id   AF-A0AA88SHW6-F1
#
_cell.length_a   1.000
_cell.length_b   1.000
_cell.length_c   1.000
_cell.angle_alpha   90.00
_cell.angle_beta   90.00
_cell.angle_gamma   90.00
#
_symmetry.space_group_name_H-M   'P 1'
#
loop_
_entity.id
_entity.type
_entity.pdbx_description
1 polymer ?
#
loop_
_entity_poly.entity_id
_entity_poly.type
_entity_poly.pdbx_seq_one_letter_code
_entity_poly.pdbx_strand_id
1 'polypeptide(L)'
;MAAPVLPGATFRPDFPEGFIFGASTSAFQIEGAVDEDGRDGKASGGPFGDGKNQQGIIFYNNLIDRLLLLGIIPIVTLSHWDIPQALDDEYGGLLSPEIT
;
A
#
# COMPACT_ATOMS: atom_id res chain seq x y z
N MET A 1 -21.23 -8.22 27.00
CA MET A 1 -19.85 -8.37 27.49
C MET A 1 -19.00 -7.44 26.64
N ALA A 2 -18.32 -6.45 27.24
CA ALA A 2 -17.52 -5.48 26.49
C ALA A 2 -16.17 -6.10 26.10
N ALA A 3 -15.69 -5.80 24.89
CA ALA A 3 -14.40 -6.26 24.42
C ALA A 3 -13.27 -5.65 25.26
N PRO A 4 -12.14 -6.36 25.49
CA PRO A 4 -11.06 -5.83 26.30
C PRO A 4 -10.45 -4.60 25.63
N VAL A 5 -10.40 -3.48 26.37
CA VAL A 5 -9.75 -2.24 25.96
C VAL A 5 -8.23 -2.47 25.91
N LEU A 6 -7.61 -2.21 24.77
CA LEU A 6 -6.15 -2.31 24.62
C LEU A 6 -5.44 -1.29 25.54
N PRO A 7 -4.35 -1.68 26.23
CA PRO A 7 -3.62 -0.77 27.12
C PRO A 7 -3.08 0.44 26.33
N GLY A 8 -3.45 1.65 26.73
CA GLY A 8 -2.99 2.91 26.10
C GLY A 8 -4.03 3.65 25.27
N ALA A 9 -5.24 3.11 25.08
CA ALA A 9 -6.33 3.84 24.45
C ALA A 9 -6.82 4.96 25.39
N THR A 10 -6.57 6.22 25.01
CA THR A 10 -7.21 7.38 25.66
C THR A 10 -8.72 7.31 25.38
N PHE A 11 -9.52 7.28 26.43
CA PHE A 11 -10.98 7.25 26.30
C PHE A 11 -11.46 8.54 25.60
N ARG A 12 -12.06 8.39 24.42
CA ARG A 12 -12.63 9.47 23.59
C ARG A 12 -14.16 9.34 23.61
N PRO A 13 -14.86 9.89 24.62
CA PRO A 13 -16.29 9.66 24.83
C PRO A 13 -17.19 10.16 23.70
N ASP A 14 -16.70 11.08 22.87
CA ASP A 14 -17.46 11.66 21.76
C ASP A 14 -17.62 10.71 20.56
N PHE A 15 -16.95 9.55 20.58
CA PHE A 15 -16.92 8.60 19.47
C PHE A 15 -17.48 7.23 19.88
N PRO A 16 -18.20 6.52 18.99
CA PRO A 16 -18.72 5.18 19.28
C PRO A 16 -17.62 4.17 19.65
N GLU A 17 -18.00 3.14 20.40
CA GLU A 17 -17.12 1.98 20.63
C GLU A 17 -16.69 1.37 19.29
N GLY A 18 -15.39 1.07 19.15
CA GLY A 18 -14.82 0.54 17.92
C GLY A 18 -14.49 1.59 16.85
N PHE A 19 -14.66 2.89 17.11
CA PHE A 19 -14.20 3.93 16.20
C PHE A 19 -12.67 3.85 15.99
N ILE A 20 -12.23 3.82 14.73
CA ILE A 20 -10.81 3.72 14.37
C ILE A 20 -10.31 5.11 13.97
N PHE A 21 -9.41 5.67 14.77
CA PHE A 21 -8.60 6.81 14.38
C PHE A 21 -7.36 6.34 13.64
N GLY A 22 -6.96 7.06 12.61
CA GLY A 22 -5.77 6.76 11.83
C GLY A 22 -5.27 7.95 11.04
N ALA A 23 -4.23 7.71 10.25
CA ALA A 23 -3.70 8.63 9.26
C ALA A 23 -3.50 7.86 7.95
N SER A 24 -3.45 8.57 6.82
CA SER A 24 -3.29 7.98 5.50
C SER A 24 -2.12 8.62 4.76
N THR A 25 -1.41 7.82 3.99
CA THR A 25 -0.40 8.26 3.02
C THR A 25 -0.63 7.53 1.70
N SER A 26 0.12 7.88 0.66
CA SER A 26 0.18 7.09 -0.57
C SER A 26 1.62 6.83 -0.99
N ALA A 27 1.82 5.74 -1.73
CA ALA A 27 3.14 5.22 -2.09
C ALA A 27 4.01 6.30 -2.74
N PHE A 28 3.53 6.90 -3.83
CA PHE A 28 4.31 7.88 -4.61
C PHE A 28 4.57 9.19 -3.85
N GLN A 29 3.74 9.54 -2.86
CA GLN A 29 3.93 10.76 -2.09
C GLN A 29 5.05 10.65 -1.04
N ILE A 30 5.37 9.44 -0.57
CA ILE A 30 6.21 9.26 0.63
C ILE A 30 7.35 8.24 0.49
N GLU A 31 7.29 7.29 -0.43
CA GLU A 31 8.28 6.20 -0.48
C GLU A 31 9.61 6.62 -1.11
N GLY A 32 9.59 7.41 -2.20
CA GLY A 32 10.78 7.64 -3.01
C GLY A 32 11.27 6.35 -3.68
N ALA A 33 12.60 6.17 -3.74
CA ALA A 33 13.25 4.95 -4.23
C ALA A 33 12.71 4.47 -5.60
N VAL A 34 12.45 5.43 -6.51
CA VAL A 34 11.67 5.20 -7.74
C VAL A 34 12.36 4.24 -8.73
N ASP A 35 13.68 4.14 -8.64
CA ASP A 35 14.56 3.33 -9.49
C ASP A 35 15.36 2.28 -8.71
N GLU A 36 15.07 2.10 -7.41
CA GLU A 36 15.73 1.11 -6.57
C GLU A 36 15.05 -0.26 -6.68
N ASP A 37 15.82 -1.32 -6.42
CA ASP A 37 15.30 -2.69 -6.23
C ASP A 37 14.37 -3.20 -7.33
N GLY A 38 14.53 -2.71 -8.58
CA GLY A 38 13.70 -3.09 -9.71
C GLY A 38 12.28 -2.51 -9.70
N ARG A 39 12.02 -1.45 -8.92
CA ARG A 39 10.71 -0.77 -8.86
C ARG A 39 10.27 -0.22 -10.21
N ASP A 40 11.21 0.26 -11.02
CA ASP A 40 10.94 0.83 -12.34
C ASP A 40 10.52 -0.21 -13.40
N GLY A 41 10.50 -1.50 -13.05
CA GLY A 41 10.05 -2.60 -13.90
C GLY A 41 10.99 -2.92 -15.06
N LYS A 42 12.11 -2.19 -15.22
CA LYS A 42 13.05 -2.43 -16.33
C LYS A 42 13.82 -3.74 -16.16
N ALA A 43 14.12 -4.12 -14.92
CA ALA A 43 14.87 -5.33 -14.59
C ALA A 43 14.02 -6.62 -14.57
N SER A 44 12.69 -6.51 -14.42
CA SER A 44 11.76 -7.65 -14.29
C SER A 44 11.19 -8.17 -15.61
N GLY A 45 11.73 -7.74 -16.76
CA GLY A 45 11.23 -8.15 -18.09
C GLY A 45 10.04 -7.33 -18.59
N GLY A 46 9.84 -6.11 -18.07
CA GLY A 46 8.74 -5.22 -18.43
C GLY A 46 7.49 -5.43 -17.57
N PRO A 47 6.43 -4.63 -17.78
CA PRO A 47 5.20 -4.66 -16.98
C PRO A 47 4.38 -5.96 -17.16
N PHE A 48 4.71 -6.80 -18.14
CA PHE A 48 4.05 -8.08 -18.46
C PHE A 48 4.87 -9.31 -18.13
N GLY A 49 6.11 -9.14 -17.64
CA GLY A 49 6.90 -10.24 -17.12
C GLY A 49 6.20 -10.82 -15.90
N ASP A 50 5.99 -12.14 -15.87
CA ASP A 50 5.51 -12.89 -14.71
C ASP A 50 6.44 -12.78 -13.48
N GLY A 51 7.60 -12.14 -13.65
CA GLY A 51 8.57 -11.76 -12.62
C GLY A 51 8.10 -10.61 -11.73
N LYS A 52 7.28 -10.93 -10.71
CA LYS A 52 6.98 -10.00 -9.61
C LYS A 52 8.27 -9.47 -8.98
N ASN A 53 8.31 -8.17 -8.66
CA ASN A 53 9.41 -7.60 -7.88
C ASN A 53 9.39 -8.14 -6.44
N GLN A 54 10.25 -9.12 -6.17
CA GLN A 54 10.34 -9.77 -4.86
C GLN A 54 10.79 -8.81 -3.76
N GLN A 55 11.62 -7.82 -4.07
CA GLN A 55 12.05 -6.81 -3.11
C GLN A 55 10.88 -5.91 -2.70
N GLY A 56 10.05 -5.49 -3.66
CA GLY A 56 8.81 -4.77 -3.39
C GLY A 56 7.84 -5.56 -2.50
N ILE A 57 7.71 -6.88 -2.74
CA ILE A 57 6.90 -7.76 -1.88
C ILE A 57 7.45 -7.80 -0.45
N ILE A 58 8.77 -7.96 -0.29
CA ILE A 58 9.42 -7.98 1.02
C ILE A 58 9.22 -6.64 1.75
N PHE A 59 9.32 -5.51 1.05
CA PHE A 59 9.07 -4.19 1.62
C PHE A 59 7.67 -4.09 2.24
N TYR A 60 6.62 -4.41 1.49
CA TYR A 60 5.25 -4.34 2.01
C TYR A 60 4.97 -5.37 3.12
N ASN A 61 5.52 -6.58 3.03
CA ASN A 61 5.41 -7.56 4.11
C ASN A 61 6.02 -7.02 5.42
N ASN A 62 7.23 -6.46 5.35
CA ASN A 62 7.89 -5.88 6.53
C ASN A 62 7.08 -4.71 7.13
N LEU A 63 6.49 -3.86 6.27
CA LEU A 63 5.63 -2.75 6.71
C LEU A 63 4.38 -3.29 7.43
N ILE A 64 3.67 -4.24 6.82
CA ILE A 64 2.45 -4.83 7.36
C ILE A 64 2.74 -5.54 8.68
N ASP A 65 3.78 -6.37 8.72
CA ASP A 65 4.19 -7.11 9.92
C ASP A 65 4.53 -6.15 11.06
N ARG A 66 5.20 -5.03 10.75
CA ARG A 66 5.53 -4.01 11.75
C ARG A 66 4.30 -3.29 12.28
N LEU A 67 3.33 -2.96 11.43
CA LEU A 67 2.07 -2.34 11.84
C LEU A 67 1.27 -3.27 12.75
N LEU A 68 1.14 -4.55 12.36
CA LEU A 68 0.45 -5.56 13.15
C LEU A 68 1.13 -5.80 14.50
N LEU A 69 2.46 -5.85 14.54
CA LEU A 69 3.24 -5.97 15.78
C LEU A 69 3.00 -4.79 16.74
N LEU A 70 2.73 -3.60 16.21
CA LEU A 70 2.41 -2.40 16.98
C LEU A 70 0.91 -2.27 17.31
N GLY A 71 0.08 -3.23 16.92
CA GLY A 71 -1.37 -3.18 17.13
C GLY A 71 -2.10 -2.17 16.24
N ILE A 72 -1.48 -1.76 15.12
CA ILE A 72 -2.07 -0.85 14.13
C ILE A 72 -2.71 -1.70 13.02
N ILE A 73 -3.98 -1.43 12.72
CA ILE A 73 -4.72 -2.11 11.65
C ILE A 73 -4.30 -1.51 10.29
N PRO A 74 -3.70 -2.28 9.36
CA PRO A 74 -3.40 -1.78 8.03
C PRO A 74 -4.68 -1.69 7.19
N ILE A 75 -4.93 -0.53 6.59
CA ILE A 75 -5.97 -0.33 5.57
C ILE A 75 -5.23 0.03 4.28
N VAL A 76 -5.34 -0.83 3.27
CA VAL A 76 -4.52 -0.75 2.05
C VAL A 76 -5.35 -0.26 0.88
N THR A 77 -4.86 0.78 0.22
CA THR A 77 -5.37 1.24 -1.08
C THR A 77 -4.56 0.56 -2.18
N LEU A 78 -5.21 -0.30 -2.98
CA LEU A 78 -4.53 -1.11 -4.00
C LEU A 78 -3.98 -0.30 -5.18
N SER A 79 -4.62 0.82 -5.51
CA SER A 79 -4.13 1.76 -6.53
C SER A 79 -4.49 3.18 -6.11
N HIS A 80 -3.51 4.08 -6.22
CA HIS A 80 -3.68 5.48 -5.88
C HIS A 80 -3.16 6.38 -7.01
N TRP A 81 -3.66 6.11 -8.23
CA TRP A 81 -3.33 6.84 -9.47
C TRP A 81 -1.86 6.71 -9.92
N ASP A 82 -1.18 5.66 -9.44
CA ASP A 82 0.23 5.35 -9.66
C ASP A 82 0.40 4.17 -10.65
N ILE A 83 -0.11 4.34 -11.87
CA ILE A 83 -0.06 3.29 -12.89
C ILE A 83 1.39 3.13 -13.35
N PRO A 84 1.87 1.89 -13.56
CA PRO A 84 3.17 1.66 -14.16
C PRO A 84 3.29 2.39 -15.50
N GLN A 85 4.34 3.21 -15.66
CA GLN A 85 4.56 3.98 -16.89
C GLN A 85 4.51 3.12 -18.15
N ALA A 86 5.03 1.89 -18.08
CA ALA A 86 5.03 0.99 -19.21
C ALA A 86 3.63 0.51 -19.64
N LEU A 87 2.64 0.49 -18.74
CA LEU A 87 1.23 0.24 -19.10
C LEU A 87 0.58 1.48 -19.74
N ASP A 88 0.96 2.67 -19.28
CA ASP A 88 0.53 3.93 -19.90
C ASP A 88 1.10 4.07 -21.32
N ASP A 89 2.38 3.76 -21.50
CA ASP A 89 3.06 3.79 -22.79
C ASP A 89 2.51 2.74 -23.78
N GLU A 90 2.15 1.53 -23.30
CA GLU A 90 1.69 0.45 -24.18
C GLU A 90 0.20 0.55 -24.53
N TYR A 91 -0.65 0.89 -23.55
CA TYR A 91 -2.10 0.85 -23.72
C TYR A 91 -2.79 2.22 -23.62
N GLY A 92 -2.10 3.28 -23.22
CA GLY A 92 -2.71 4.60 -22.98
C GLY A 92 -3.39 4.73 -21.62
N GLY A 93 -2.96 3.92 -20.65
CA GLY A 93 -3.30 4.07 -19.24
C GLY A 93 -4.78 3.86 -18.94
N LEU A 94 -5.35 4.64 -18.01
CA LEU A 94 -6.76 4.51 -17.62
C LEU A 94 -7.77 4.85 -18.72
N LEU A 95 -7.31 5.36 -19.86
CA LEU A 95 -8.18 5.60 -21.01
C LEU A 95 -8.42 4.33 -21.82
N SER A 96 -7.66 3.27 -21.57
CA SER A 96 -7.76 2.01 -22.30
C SER A 96 -8.68 1.00 -21.60
N PRO A 97 -9.57 0.32 -22.37
CA PRO A 97 -10.42 -0.75 -21.86
C PRO A 97 -9.64 -2.02 -21.49
N GLU A 98 -8.36 -2.12 -21.84
CA GLU A 98 -7.48 -3.21 -21.42
C GLU A 98 -7.03 -3.06 -19.95
N ILE A 99 -7.19 -1.87 -19.36
CA ILE A 99 -6.80 -1.55 -17.97
C ILE A 99 -8.01 -1.36 -17.04
N THR A 100 -9.15 -0.88 -17.57
CA THR A 100 -10.39 -0.59 -16.80
C THR A 100 -11.47 -1.66 -16.97
#